data_AF-A0A537J9E1-F1
#
_entry.id   AF-A0A537J9E1-F1
#
_cell.length_a   1.000
_cell.length_b   1.000
_cell.length_c   1.000
_cell.angle_alpha   90.00
_cell.angle_beta   90.00
_cell.angle_gamma   90.00
#
_symmetry.space_group_name_H-M   'P 1'
#
loop_
_entity.id
_entity.type
_entity.pdbx_description
1 polymer ?
#
loop_
_entity_poly.entity_id
_entity_poly.type
_entity_poly.pdbx_seq_one_letter_code
_entity_poly.pdbx_strand_id
1 'polypeptide(L)'
;MELTRDEFPVALQAFEVRSDREDFIAEQVVNSQAEADNFMSLYAGRLIKTRDLRPVETKRFEGRRASAIAAPRRRAGISPWLIFLLILIVLVIIGFATGWIQTMIGEAK
;
A
#
# COMPACT_ATOMS: atom_id res chain seq x y z
N MET A 1 -0.18 -7.44 19.32
CA MET A 1 -1.07 -8.52 18.85
C MET A 1 -0.45 -9.02 17.55
N GLU A 2 0.35 -10.09 17.62
CA GLU A 2 0.97 -10.67 16.44
C GLU A 2 -0.11 -11.44 15.68
N LEU A 3 -0.39 -11.05 14.43
CA LEU A 3 -1.29 -11.79 13.57
C LEU A 3 -0.55 -13.04 13.08
N THR A 4 -0.99 -14.19 13.58
CA THR A 4 -0.60 -15.53 13.14
C THR A 4 -0.77 -15.62 11.62
N ARG A 5 0.32 -15.95 10.92
CA ARG A 5 0.41 -15.99 9.45
C ARG A 5 -0.21 -17.26 8.83
N ASP A 6 -0.87 -18.10 9.63
CA ASP A 6 -1.24 -19.46 9.25
C ASP A 6 -2.73 -19.64 8.89
N GLU A 7 -3.52 -18.56 8.84
CA GLU A 7 -4.95 -18.63 8.47
C GLU A 7 -5.20 -18.39 6.98
N PHE A 8 -4.19 -17.98 6.21
CA PHE A 8 -4.33 -17.78 4.77
C PHE A 8 -4.12 -19.09 4.00
N PRO A 9 -4.83 -19.32 2.88
CA PRO A 9 -5.78 -18.41 2.23
C PRO A 9 -7.19 -18.45 2.87
N VAL A 10 -7.88 -17.31 2.88
CA VAL A 10 -9.28 -17.16 3.34
C VAL A 10 -10.12 -16.54 2.22
N ALA A 11 -11.38 -16.95 2.07
CA ALA A 11 -12.32 -16.24 1.20
C ALA A 11 -13.05 -15.15 2.00
N LEU A 12 -12.92 -13.90 1.57
CA LEU A 12 -13.68 -12.76 2.11
C LEU A 12 -14.87 -12.48 1.20
N GLN A 13 -16.04 -12.35 1.80
CA GLN A 13 -17.28 -12.01 1.11
C GLN A 13 -17.83 -10.69 1.67
N ALA A 14 -18.14 -9.74 0.78
CA ALA A 14 -18.75 -8.47 1.13
C ALA A 14 -20.24 -8.49 0.80
N PHE A 15 -21.06 -8.08 1.77
CA PHE A 15 -22.51 -7.99 1.68
C PHE A 15 -22.97 -6.55 1.96
N GLU A 16 -23.90 -6.07 1.15
CA GLU A 16 -24.62 -4.82 1.42
C GLU A 16 -25.87 -5.14 2.24
N VAL A 17 -26.00 -4.50 3.41
CA VAL A 17 -27.14 -4.75 4.30
C VAL A 17 -28.22 -3.72 3.97
N ARG A 18 -29.33 -4.19 3.39
CA ARG A 18 -30.48 -3.35 3.09
C ARG A 18 -31.71 -3.82 3.86
N SER A 19 -32.05 -3.08 4.91
CA SER A 19 -33.15 -3.34 5.85
C SER A 19 -33.08 -4.70 6.56
N ASP A 20 -33.36 -5.78 5.85
CA ASP A 20 -33.47 -7.16 6.36
C ASP A 20 -32.89 -8.19 5.36
N ARG A 21 -32.18 -7.72 4.32
CA ARG A 21 -31.53 -8.56 3.32
C ARG A 21 -30.07 -8.22 3.22
N GLU A 22 -29.26 -9.26 3.15
CA GLU A 22 -27.84 -9.17 2.84
C GLU A 22 -27.67 -9.47 1.35
N ASP A 23 -27.37 -8.43 0.56
CA ASP A 23 -27.12 -8.58 -0.86
C ASP A 23 -25.63 -8.86 -1.08
N PHE A 24 -25.31 -9.99 -1.72
CA PHE A 24 -23.93 -10.35 -2.04
C PHE A 24 -23.36 -9.39 -3.08
N ILE A 25 -22.20 -8.81 -2.78
CA ILE A 25 -21.54 -7.86 -3.68
C ILE A 25 -20.29 -8.45 -4.32
N ALA A 26 -19.40 -9.03 -3.50
CA ALA A 26 -18.10 -9.49 -3.97
C ALA A 26 -17.55 -10.60 -3.10
N GLU A 27 -16.80 -11.52 -3.72
CA GLU A 27 -15.97 -12.51 -3.05
C GLU A 27 -14.53 -12.38 -3.56
N GLN A 28 -13.57 -12.36 -2.64
CA GLN A 28 -12.14 -12.43 -2.98
C GLN A 28 -11.43 -13.41 -2.07
N VAL A 29 -10.66 -14.31 -2.68
CA VAL A 29 -9.72 -15.18 -1.97
C VAL A 29 -8.46 -14.37 -1.69
N VAL A 30 -8.20 -14.11 -0.41
CA VAL A 30 -7.04 -13.35 0.04
C VAL A 30 -5.96 -14.30 0.52
N ASN A 31 -4.72 -14.02 0.12
CA ASN A 31 -3.56 -14.85 0.45
C ASN A 31 -2.62 -14.18 1.47
N SER A 32 -2.92 -12.93 1.85
CA SER A 32 -2.13 -12.18 2.81
C SER A 32 -2.98 -11.14 3.53
N GLN A 33 -2.49 -10.72 4.70
CA GLN A 33 -3.13 -9.67 5.49
C GLN A 33 -3.26 -8.35 4.73
N ALA A 34 -2.25 -7.95 3.95
CA ALA A 34 -2.31 -6.72 3.15
C ALA A 34 -3.41 -6.76 2.07
N GLU A 35 -3.71 -7.95 1.54
CA GLU A 35 -4.80 -8.14 0.58
C GLU A 35 -6.16 -8.11 1.27
N ALA A 36 -6.25 -8.69 2.47
CA ALA A 36 -7.44 -8.59 3.32
C ALA A 36 -7.75 -7.14 3.70
N ASP A 37 -6.74 -6.37 4.14
CA ASP A 37 -6.90 -4.96 4.51
C ASP A 37 -7.35 -4.12 3.31
N ASN A 38 -6.82 -4.40 2.12
CA ASN A 38 -7.25 -3.72 0.89
C ASN A 38 -8.72 -4.05 0.56
N PHE A 39 -9.12 -5.33 0.60
CA PHE A 39 -10.51 -5.75 0.39
C PHE A 39 -11.46 -5.09 1.41
N MET A 40 -11.07 -5.08 2.69
CA MET A 40 -11.84 -4.42 3.75
C MET A 40 -11.94 -2.91 3.55
N SER A 41 -10.90 -2.27 3.02
CA SER A 41 -10.94 -0.84 2.71
C SER A 41 -11.85 -0.50 1.53
N LEU A 42 -11.85 -1.33 0.47
CA LEU A 42 -12.70 -1.16 -0.71
C LEU A 42 -14.18 -1.34 -0.40
N TYR A 43 -14.47 -2.21 0.56
CA TYR A 43 -15.83 -2.52 1.00
C TYR A 43 -16.11 -1.99 2.41
N ALA A 44 -15.44 -0.89 2.80
CA ALA A 44 -15.67 -0.27 4.09
C ALA A 44 -17.15 0.14 4.26
N GLY A 45 -17.73 -0.20 5.41
CA GLY A 45 -19.15 0.00 5.69
C GLY A 45 -20.08 -1.10 5.16
N ARG A 46 -19.55 -2.11 4.46
CA ARG A 46 -20.27 -3.35 4.11
C ARG A 46 -20.03 -4.43 5.16
N LEU A 47 -20.96 -5.38 5.24
CA LEU A 47 -20.81 -6.54 6.12
C LEU A 47 -19.83 -7.52 5.46
N ILE A 48 -18.71 -7.77 6.11
CA ILE A 48 -17.67 -8.67 5.59
C ILE A 48 -17.72 -9.99 6.37
N LYS A 49 -17.88 -11.10 5.66
CA LYS A 49 -17.87 -12.46 6.22
C LYS A 49 -16.66 -13.23 5.71
N THR A 50 -16.01 -13.97 6.60
CA THR A 50 -14.93 -14.90 6.29
C THR A 50 -15.53 -16.28 6.04
N ARG A 51 -15.11 -16.94 4.96
CA ARG A 51 -15.46 -18.33 4.65
C ARG A 51 -14.17 -19.13 4.46
N ASP A 52 -14.11 -20.29 5.12
CA ASP A 52 -13.02 -21.24 4.90
C ASP A 52 -13.09 -21.80 3.47
N LEU A 53 -11.94 -21.83 2.79
CA LEU A 53 -11.85 -22.39 1.45
C LEU A 53 -12.06 -23.90 1.47
N ARG A 54 -12.94 -24.38 0.60
CA ARG A 54 -13.10 -25.82 0.40
C ARG A 54 -11.87 -26.37 -0.35
N PRO A 55 -11.40 -27.59 -0.02
CA PRO A 55 -10.20 -28.21 -0.63
C PRO A 55 -10.35 -28.54 -2.13
N VAL A 56 -11.52 -28.29 -2.73
CA VAL A 56 -11.75 -28.40 -4.18
C VAL A 56 -11.36 -27.10 -4.92
N GLU A 57 -11.41 -25.95 -4.24
CA GLU A 57 -11.06 -24.64 -4.79
C GLU A 57 -9.54 -24.40 -4.76
N THR A 58 -8.82 -25.04 -3.83
CA THR A 58 -7.35 -24.95 -3.71
C THR A 58 -6.61 -25.42 -4.96
N LYS A 59 -7.13 -26.40 -5.72
CA LYS A 59 -6.50 -26.89 -6.95
C LYS A 59 -6.42 -25.85 -8.07
N ARG A 60 -7.33 -24.86 -8.12
CA ARG A 60 -7.26 -23.77 -9.12
C ARG A 60 -6.20 -22.72 -8.79
N PHE A 61 -5.78 -22.63 -7.53
CA PHE A 61 -4.79 -21.67 -7.06
C PHE A 61 -3.40 -22.30 -6.85
N GLU A 62 -3.33 -23.62 -6.63
CA GLU A 62 -2.08 -24.36 -6.51
C GLU A 62 -1.30 -24.41 -7.84
N GLY A 63 -2.01 -24.42 -8.98
CA GLY A 63 -1.43 -24.27 -10.32
C GLY A 63 -1.03 -22.84 -10.70
N ARG A 64 -1.30 -21.84 -9.87
CA ARG A 64 -0.83 -20.45 -10.01
C ARG A 64 0.23 -20.10 -8.96
N ARG A 65 0.90 -21.11 -8.39
CA ARG A 65 2.16 -20.91 -7.70
C ARG A 65 3.24 -20.58 -8.75
N ALA A 66 3.81 -19.38 -8.63
CA ALA A 66 5.07 -18.92 -9.24
C ALA A 66 5.09 -18.15 -10.58
N SER A 67 4.05 -17.42 -10.98
CA SER A 67 4.22 -16.32 -11.97
C SER A 67 3.08 -15.31 -11.95
N ALA A 68 3.42 -14.02 -11.93
CA ALA A 68 2.53 -12.84 -11.89
C ALA A 68 1.72 -12.74 -10.58
N ILE A 69 2.19 -12.05 -9.55
CA ILE A 69 2.34 -10.60 -9.55
C ILE A 69 3.65 -10.28 -8.83
N ALA A 70 4.56 -9.64 -9.54
CA ALA A 70 5.59 -8.85 -8.91
C ALA A 70 4.86 -7.82 -8.03
N ALA A 71 4.69 -8.11 -6.74
CA ALA A 71 4.50 -7.06 -5.76
C ALA A 71 5.58 -6.03 -6.08
N PRO A 72 5.26 -4.74 -6.25
CA PRO A 72 6.32 -3.75 -6.32
C PRO A 72 7.05 -3.90 -4.99
N ARG A 73 8.21 -4.57 -5.01
CA ARG A 73 9.25 -4.38 -4.02
C ARG A 73 9.41 -2.88 -4.05
N ARG A 74 8.80 -2.18 -3.10
CA ARG A 74 9.22 -0.86 -2.67
C ARG A 74 10.62 -1.09 -2.13
N ARG A 75 11.59 -1.25 -3.05
CA ARG A 75 12.95 -0.82 -2.82
C ARG A 75 12.72 0.60 -2.33
N ALA A 76 13.07 0.85 -1.08
CA ALA A 76 13.13 2.19 -0.53
C ALA A 76 14.20 2.96 -1.33
N GLY A 77 13.89 3.27 -2.57
CA GLY A 77 14.63 4.18 -3.40
C GLY A 77 14.37 5.53 -2.79
N ILE A 78 15.44 6.17 -2.32
CA ILE A 78 15.41 7.56 -1.92
C ILE A 78 14.68 8.30 -3.04
N SER A 79 13.53 8.90 -2.70
CA SER A 79 12.71 9.63 -3.66
C SER A 79 13.62 10.66 -4.36
N PRO A 80 13.58 10.79 -5.70
CA PRO A 80 14.37 11.81 -6.39
C PRO A 80 14.12 13.22 -5.83
N TRP A 81 12.96 13.43 -5.20
CA TRP A 81 12.62 14.65 -4.47
C TRP A 81 13.50 14.89 -3.23
N LEU A 82 13.86 13.84 -2.48
CA LEU A 82 14.79 13.92 -1.34
C LEU A 82 16.21 14.28 -1.80
N ILE A 83 16.64 13.75 -2.95
CA ILE A 83 17.95 14.10 -3.55
C ILE A 83 17.97 15.57 -3.95
N PHE A 84 16.90 16.04 -4.61
CA PHE A 84 16.76 17.44 -4.99
C PHE A 84 16.79 18.37 -3.77
N LEU A 85 16.03 18.04 -2.71
CA LEU A 85 16.02 18.80 -1.46
C LEU A 85 17.41 18.90 -0.81
N LEU A 86 18.14 17.78 -0.78
CA LEU A 86 19.50 17.73 -0.23
C LEU A 86 20.46 18.64 -1.01
N ILE A 87 20.41 18.60 -2.35
CA ILE A 87 21.23 19.46 -3.21
C ILE A 87 20.90 20.95 -2.97
N LEU A 88 19.61 21.29 -2.86
CA LEU A 88 19.18 22.66 -2.60
C LEU A 88 19.74 23.20 -1.27
N ILE A 89 19.68 22.39 -0.20
CA ILE A 89 20.23 22.76 1.12
C ILE A 89 21.73 23.01 1.04
N VAL A 90 22.49 22.12 0.36
CA VAL A 90 23.94 22.30 0.18
C VAL A 90 24.24 23.57 -0.59
N LEU A 91 23.48 23.88 -1.65
CA LEU A 91 23.65 25.12 -2.42
C LEU A 91 23.43 26.37 -1.56
N VAL A 92 22.40 26.37 -0.70
CA VAL A 92 22.10 27.49 0.21
C VAL A 92 23.26 27.70 1.19
N ILE A 93 23.78 26.63 1.79
CA ILE A 93 24.91 26.71 2.73
C ILE A 93 26.15 27.27 2.04
N ILE A 94 26.47 26.78 0.83
CA ILE A 94 27.61 27.28 0.06
C ILE A 94 27.38 28.74 -0.33
N GLY A 95 26.22 29.10 -0.90
CA GLY A 95 25.91 30.49 -1.28
C GLY A 95 26.00 31.46 -0.10
N PHE A 96 25.60 31.02 1.10
CA PHE A 96 25.73 31.79 2.33
C PHE A 96 27.20 31.89 2.79
N ALA A 97 27.93 30.77 2.85
CA ALA A 97 29.32 30.72 3.30
C ALA A 97 30.30 31.44 2.34
N THR A 98 30.02 31.39 1.04
CA THR A 98 30.84 32.04 0.00
C THR A 98 30.57 33.55 -0.10
N GLY A 99 29.66 34.09 0.71
CA GLY A 99 29.36 35.52 0.74
C GLY A 99 28.58 36.04 -0.48
N TRP A 100 28.11 35.16 -1.38
CA TRP A 100 27.31 35.55 -2.55
C TRP A 100 26.02 36.29 -2.17
N ILE A 101 25.42 35.94 -1.03
CA ILE A 101 24.22 36.64 -0.54
C ILE A 101 24.52 38.06 -0.06
N GLN A 102 25.77 38.34 0.35
CA GLN A 102 26.18 39.66 0.84
C GLN A 102 26.47 40.63 -0.30
N THR A 103 26.98 40.16 -1.45
CA THR A 103 27.23 41.02 -2.61
C THR A 103 25.94 41.53 -3.25
N MET A 104 24.87 40.72 -3.32
CA MET A 104 23.58 41.20 -3.85
C MET A 104 22.81 42.11 -2.89
N ILE A 105 22.97 41.94 -1.57
CA ILE A 105 22.32 42.79 -0.56
C ILE A 105 23.06 44.14 -0.41
N GLY A 106 24.35 44.18 -0.74
CA GLY A 106 25.15 45.41 -0.74
C GLY A 106 24.87 46.36 -1.92
N GLU A 107 24.44 45.86 -3.07
CA GLU A 107 24.09 46.69 -4.25
C GLU A 107 22.66 47.26 -4.21
N ALA A 108 21.81 46.76 -3.31
CA ALA A 108 20.42 47.20 -3.17
C ALA A 108 20.23 48.40 -2.19
N LYS A 109 21.32 49.07 -1.79
CA LYS A 109 21.30 50.23 -0.90
C LYS A 109 22.23 51.33 -1.41
#